data_AF-A0A2D4ZUC6-F1
#
_entry.id   AF-A0A2D4ZUC6-F1
#
_cell.length_a   1.000
_cell.length_b   1.000
_cell.length_c   1.000
_cell.angle_alpha   90.00
_cell.angle_beta   90.00
_cell.angle_gamma   90.00
#
_symmetry.space_group_name_H-M   'P 1'
#
loop_
_entity.id
_entity.type
_entity.pdbx_description
1 polymer ?
#
loop_
_entity_poly.entity_id
_entity_poly.type
_entity_poly.pdbx_seq_one_letter_code
_entity_poly.pdbx_strand_id
1 'polypeptide(L)'
;MARFKKIDTSSWPNQIGHNEFVVLLKNHLPEVYQEIDESEAGLLHCEMGAFLRVSLESYNENLIIIRRYFDFANEVHKRATPDVLNALNVSYIEGFVLGSSHEQKAREKMPDELKVLYDELVKYFEWLSNQSNA
;
A
#
# COMPACT_ATOMS: atom_id res chain seq x y z
N MET A 1 -8.26 -14.83 -19.11
CA MET A 1 -7.78 -13.92 -18.05
C MET A 1 -6.89 -14.72 -17.12
N ALA A 2 -5.62 -14.33 -16.97
CA ALA A 2 -4.75 -14.97 -15.99
C ALA A 2 -5.31 -14.65 -14.59
N ARG A 3 -5.80 -15.67 -13.89
CA ARG A 3 -6.31 -15.53 -12.53
C ARG A 3 -5.08 -15.50 -11.63
N PHE A 4 -4.71 -14.33 -11.12
CA PHE A 4 -3.64 -14.23 -10.14
C PHE A 4 -3.94 -15.15 -8.96
N LYS A 5 -2.93 -15.95 -8.59
CA LYS A 5 -3.03 -16.78 -7.41
C LYS A 5 -3.04 -15.83 -6.21
N LYS A 6 -4.08 -15.92 -5.40
CA LYS A 6 -4.21 -15.16 -4.15
C LYS A 6 -2.94 -15.37 -3.32
N ILE A 7 -2.45 -14.32 -2.67
CA ILE A 7 -1.30 -14.44 -1.76
C ILE A 7 -1.64 -15.49 -0.70
N ASP A 8 -0.75 -16.45 -0.52
CA ASP A 8 -0.89 -17.45 0.52
C ASP A 8 -0.44 -16.84 1.85
N THR A 9 -1.41 -16.60 2.72
CA THR A 9 -1.19 -16.00 4.05
C THR A 9 -1.23 -17.03 5.17
N SER A 10 -1.24 -18.34 4.87
CA SER A 10 -1.43 -19.37 5.92
C SER A 10 -0.31 -19.40 6.95
N SER A 11 0.89 -18.96 6.58
CA SER A 11 2.06 -18.87 7.46
C SER A 11 2.32 -17.47 7.99
N TRP A 12 1.44 -16.50 7.70
CA TRP A 12 1.63 -15.12 8.14
C TRP A 12 1.37 -15.00 9.64
N PRO A 13 2.09 -14.11 10.34
CA PRO A 13 1.84 -13.86 11.75
C PRO A 13 0.47 -13.21 11.94
N ASN A 14 -0.13 -13.41 13.11
CA ASN A 14 -1.41 -12.79 13.47
C ASN A 14 -1.33 -11.26 13.58
N GLN A 15 -0.12 -10.74 13.84
CA GLN A 15 0.18 -9.33 13.89
C GLN A 15 1.45 -9.04 13.09
N ILE A 16 1.43 -8.00 12.27
CA ILE A 16 2.53 -7.58 11.40
C ILE A 16 3.09 -6.29 11.97
N GLY A 17 4.23 -6.39 12.64
CA GLY A 17 5.08 -5.25 12.96
C GLY A 17 6.02 -4.91 11.80
N HIS A 18 6.91 -3.97 12.04
CA HIS A 18 7.84 -3.49 11.02
C HIS A 18 8.75 -4.62 10.48
N ASN A 19 9.38 -5.40 11.37
CA ASN A 19 10.23 -6.51 10.95
C ASN A 19 9.46 -7.57 10.13
N GLU A 20 8.25 -7.91 10.57
CA GLU A 20 7.39 -8.86 9.85
C GLU A 20 7.00 -8.30 8.48
N PHE A 21 6.66 -7.01 8.38
CA PHE A 21 6.35 -6.35 7.11
C PHE A 21 7.52 -6.48 6.12
N VAL A 22 8.75 -6.16 6.54
CA VAL A 22 9.94 -6.25 5.68
C VAL A 22 10.20 -7.69 5.23
N VAL A 23 10.08 -8.67 6.13
CA VAL A 23 10.24 -10.09 5.78
C VAL A 23 9.17 -10.55 4.78
N LEU A 24 7.92 -10.16 5.00
CA LEU A 24 6.82 -10.48 4.09
C LEU A 24 7.02 -9.80 2.72
N LEU A 25 7.47 -8.55 2.70
CA LEU A 25 7.75 -7.81 1.47
C LEU A 25 8.85 -8.52 0.67
N LYS A 26 9.97 -8.87 1.32
CA LYS A 26 11.07 -9.62 0.70
C LYS A 26 10.63 -10.97 0.12
N ASN A 27 9.76 -11.70 0.83
CA ASN A 27 9.35 -13.04 0.43
C ASN A 27 8.26 -13.03 -0.66
N HIS A 28 7.33 -12.08 -0.59
CA HIS A 28 6.17 -12.06 -1.46
C HIS A 28 6.29 -11.10 -2.62
N LEU A 29 7.03 -10.00 -2.47
CA LEU A 29 7.27 -8.95 -3.46
C LEU A 29 8.78 -8.62 -3.50
N PRO A 30 9.66 -9.59 -3.81
CA PRO A 30 11.11 -9.37 -3.82
C PRO A 30 11.53 -8.22 -4.74
N GLU A 31 10.79 -8.00 -5.82
CA GLU A 31 11.02 -6.88 -6.73
C GLU A 31 10.80 -5.51 -6.08
N VAL A 32 9.88 -5.39 -5.11
CA VAL A 32 9.69 -4.14 -4.35
C VAL A 32 10.78 -4.00 -3.31
N TYR A 33 11.12 -5.09 -2.62
CA TYR A 33 12.14 -5.09 -1.57
C TYR A 33 13.52 -4.68 -2.09
N GLN A 34 13.84 -5.00 -3.36
CA GLN A 34 15.10 -4.62 -4.00
C GLN A 34 15.22 -3.12 -4.27
N GLU A 35 14.11 -2.40 -4.33
CA GLU A 35 14.04 -0.95 -4.59
C GLU A 35 14.08 -0.10 -3.31
N ILE A 36 14.27 -0.74 -2.15
CA ILE A 36 14.50 -0.06 -0.88
C ILE A 36 15.98 0.26 -0.77
N ASP A 37 16.31 1.56 -0.77
CA ASP A 37 17.69 2.02 -0.65
C ASP A 37 18.24 1.80 0.76
N GLU A 38 19.57 1.74 0.89
CA GLU A 38 20.24 1.62 2.21
C GLU A 38 19.85 2.74 3.18
N SER A 39 19.57 3.95 2.68
CA SER A 39 19.09 5.08 3.49
C SER A 39 17.62 4.98 3.91
N GLU A 40 16.83 4.14 3.22
CA GLU A 40 15.42 3.90 3.52
C GLU A 40 15.25 2.69 4.45
N ALA A 41 16.19 1.73 4.39
CA ALA A 41 16.14 0.49 5.16
C ALA A 41 16.14 0.72 6.68
N GLY A 42 15.21 0.05 7.38
CA GLY A 42 15.00 0.21 8.82
C GLY A 42 14.18 1.46 9.19
N LEU A 43 13.70 2.22 8.21
CA LEU A 43 12.79 3.35 8.41
C LEU A 43 11.42 3.03 7.79
N LEU A 44 10.50 2.51 8.60
CA LEU A 44 9.19 1.99 8.16
C LEU A 44 8.44 2.89 7.15
N HIS A 45 8.40 4.20 7.40
CA HIS A 45 7.74 5.15 6.50
C HIS A 45 8.47 5.29 5.15
N CYS A 46 9.80 5.24 5.14
CA CYS A 46 10.58 5.30 3.91
C CYS A 46 10.44 4.00 3.11
N GLU A 47 10.47 2.84 3.76
CA GLU A 47 10.23 1.54 3.11
C GLU A 47 8.81 1.46 2.50
N MET A 48 7.81 2.02 3.20
CA MET A 48 6.45 2.14 2.69
C MET A 48 6.35 3.13 1.52
N GLY A 49 7.15 4.20 1.54
CA GLY A 49 7.30 5.14 0.41
C GLY A 49 7.96 4.50 -0.81
N ALA A 50 8.97 3.64 -0.61
CA ALA A 50 9.54 2.83 -1.69
C ALA A 50 8.50 1.87 -2.28
N PHE A 51 7.68 1.25 -1.42
CA PHE A 51 6.56 0.43 -1.89
C PHE A 51 5.57 1.24 -2.73
N LEU A 52 5.21 2.46 -2.32
CA LEU A 52 4.36 3.36 -3.10
C LEU A 52 4.98 3.67 -4.48
N ARG A 53 6.26 4.03 -4.50
CA ARG A 53 7.01 4.38 -5.72
C ARG A 53 6.93 3.26 -6.75
N VAL A 54 7.25 2.02 -6.35
CA VAL A 54 7.18 0.85 -7.24
C VAL A 54 5.74 0.53 -7.67
N SER A 55 4.77 0.73 -6.78
CA SER A 55 3.36 0.53 -7.10
C SER A 55 2.83 1.56 -8.11
N LEU A 56 3.23 2.83 -8.03
CA LEU A 56 2.85 3.85 -9.01
C LEU A 56 3.47 3.57 -10.37
N GLU A 57 4.75 3.20 -10.41
CA GLU A 57 5.42 2.78 -11.65
C GLU A 57 4.71 1.57 -12.29
N SER A 58 4.45 0.53 -11.50
CA SER A 58 3.72 -0.64 -11.96
C SER A 58 2.28 -0.35 -12.38
N TYR A 59 1.62 0.65 -11.77
CA TYR A 59 0.29 1.06 -12.20
C TYR A 59 0.32 1.71 -13.59
N ASN A 60 1.36 2.50 -13.89
CA ASN A 60 1.53 3.14 -15.19
C ASN A 60 1.87 2.14 -16.31
N GLU A 61 2.60 1.07 -15.99
CA GLU A 61 3.11 0.12 -17.00
C GLU A 61 2.33 -1.20 -17.08
N ASN A 62 1.90 -1.73 -15.93
CA ASN A 62 1.39 -3.09 -15.81
C ASN A 62 0.27 -3.21 -14.76
N LEU A 63 -0.96 -2.93 -15.22
CA LEU A 63 -2.18 -3.05 -14.41
C LEU A 63 -2.48 -4.46 -13.89
N ILE A 64 -1.78 -5.47 -14.39
CA ILE A 64 -1.87 -6.85 -13.94
C ILE A 64 -1.04 -6.99 -12.65
N ILE A 65 0.17 -6.44 -12.60
CA ILE A 65 1.05 -6.47 -11.42
C ILE A 65 0.49 -5.66 -10.24
N ILE A 66 -0.04 -4.45 -10.48
CA ILE A 66 -0.52 -3.58 -9.40
C ILE A 66 -1.58 -4.25 -8.51
N ARG A 67 -2.40 -5.15 -9.07
CA ARG A 67 -3.39 -5.89 -8.29
C ARG A 67 -2.73 -6.74 -7.21
N ARG A 68 -1.60 -7.39 -7.51
CA ARG A 68 -0.84 -8.20 -6.55
C ARG A 68 -0.31 -7.33 -5.40
N TYR A 69 0.10 -6.10 -5.68
CA TYR A 69 0.58 -5.17 -4.66
C TYR A 69 -0.54 -4.69 -3.76
N PHE A 70 -1.72 -4.40 -4.32
CA PHE A 70 -2.89 -4.08 -3.50
C PHE A 70 -3.40 -5.28 -2.70
N ASP A 71 -3.35 -6.49 -3.23
CA ASP A 71 -3.69 -7.70 -2.47
C ASP A 71 -2.71 -7.88 -1.29
N PHE A 72 -1.40 -7.61 -1.49
CA PHE A 72 -0.40 -7.65 -0.42
C PHE A 72 -0.68 -6.59 0.65
N ALA A 73 -0.85 -5.33 0.25
CA ALA A 73 -1.18 -4.22 1.14
C ALA A 73 -2.45 -4.50 1.96
N ASN A 74 -3.46 -5.10 1.33
CA ASN A 74 -4.71 -5.47 2.00
C ASN A 74 -4.51 -6.55 3.07
N GLU A 75 -3.67 -7.56 2.82
CA GLU A 75 -3.37 -8.59 3.81
C GLU A 75 -2.48 -8.07 4.95
N VAL A 76 -1.61 -7.10 4.67
CA VAL A 76 -0.86 -6.36 5.70
C VAL A 76 -1.82 -5.54 6.57
N HIS A 77 -2.71 -4.76 5.95
CA HIS A 77 -3.68 -3.90 6.63
C HIS A 77 -4.49 -4.66 7.70
N LYS A 78 -4.97 -5.86 7.37
CA LYS A 78 -5.79 -6.70 8.27
C LYS A 78 -5.10 -7.11 9.59
N ARG A 79 -3.77 -7.10 9.61
CA ARG A 79 -2.96 -7.65 10.71
C ARG A 79 -1.94 -6.63 11.23
N ALA A 80 -1.94 -5.41 10.71
CA ALA A 80 -0.93 -4.41 11.03
C ALA A 80 -0.95 -4.03 12.51
N THR A 81 0.23 -3.82 13.11
CA THR A 81 0.35 -3.03 14.34
C THR A 81 -0.08 -1.57 14.07
N PRO A 82 -0.37 -0.76 15.11
CA PRO A 82 -0.71 0.64 14.91
C PRO A 82 0.32 1.42 14.07
N ASP A 83 1.62 1.17 14.27
CA ASP A 83 2.68 1.86 13.51
C ASP A 83 2.69 1.47 12.04
N VAL A 84 2.54 0.18 11.72
CA VAL A 84 2.46 -0.31 10.33
C VAL A 84 1.18 0.15 9.66
N LEU A 85 0.06 0.18 10.39
CA LEU A 85 -1.21 0.70 9.89
C LEU A 85 -1.09 2.19 9.56
N ASN A 86 -0.50 2.97 10.46
CA ASN A 86 -0.26 4.38 10.23
C ASN A 86 0.62 4.60 9.00
N ALA A 87 1.75 3.90 8.90
CA ALA A 87 2.63 3.98 7.73
C ALA A 87 1.92 3.58 6.43
N LEU A 88 1.13 2.50 6.43
CA LEU A 88 0.36 2.08 5.26
C LEU A 88 -0.62 3.17 4.81
N ASN A 89 -1.28 3.83 5.76
CA ASN A 89 -2.24 4.88 5.45
C ASN A 89 -1.53 6.11 4.86
N VAL A 90 -0.55 6.66 5.58
CA VAL A 90 0.05 7.98 5.27
C VAL A 90 1.17 7.94 4.24
N SER A 91 1.89 6.81 4.14
CA SER A 91 3.05 6.67 3.26
C SER A 91 2.79 5.79 2.04
N TYR A 92 1.62 5.15 1.95
CA TYR A 92 1.22 4.35 0.79
C TYR A 92 -0.13 4.76 0.22
N ILE A 93 -1.23 4.55 0.94
CA ILE A 93 -2.58 4.79 0.39
C ILE A 93 -2.82 6.26 0.08
N GLU A 94 -2.35 7.17 0.94
CA GLU A 94 -2.42 8.62 0.73
C GLU A 94 -1.79 9.04 -0.60
N GLY A 95 -0.70 8.41 -1.02
CA GLY A 95 -0.05 8.70 -2.31
C GLY A 95 -0.97 8.49 -3.52
N PHE A 96 -1.88 7.52 -3.46
CA PHE A 96 -2.90 7.32 -4.50
C PHE A 96 -4.05 8.31 -4.38
N VAL A 97 -4.43 8.68 -3.15
CA VAL A 97 -5.53 9.62 -2.87
C VAL A 97 -5.16 11.04 -3.34
N LEU A 98 -3.98 11.50 -2.97
CA LEU A 98 -3.47 12.85 -3.28
C LEU A 98 -2.73 12.91 -4.62
N GLY A 99 -2.57 11.76 -5.29
CA GLY A 99 -1.99 11.68 -6.62
C GLY A 99 -2.85 12.35 -7.69
N SER A 100 -2.35 12.34 -8.91
CA SER A 100 -3.05 12.79 -10.11
C SER A 100 -4.37 12.02 -10.34
N SER A 101 -5.25 12.58 -11.18
CA SER A 101 -6.49 11.90 -11.57
C SER A 101 -6.28 10.53 -12.23
N HIS A 102 -5.09 10.29 -12.79
CA HIS A 102 -4.70 8.97 -13.29
C HIS A 102 -4.44 7.99 -12.15
N GLU A 103 -3.65 8.39 -11.17
CA GLU A 103 -3.25 7.57 -10.01
C GLU A 103 -4.44 7.28 -9.09
N GLN A 104 -5.37 8.23 -8.93
CA GLN A 104 -6.61 8.01 -8.18
C GLN A 104 -7.49 6.89 -8.79
N LYS A 105 -7.40 6.63 -10.10
CA LYS A 105 -8.10 5.49 -10.74
C LYS A 105 -7.53 4.13 -10.32
N ALA A 106 -6.36 4.09 -9.68
CA ALA A 106 -5.81 2.85 -9.12
C ALA A 106 -6.75 2.21 -8.08
N ARG A 107 -7.61 3.02 -7.46
CA ARG A 107 -8.74 2.58 -6.62
C ARG A 107 -9.55 1.45 -7.28
N GLU A 108 -9.76 1.47 -8.60
CA GLU A 108 -10.54 0.43 -9.30
C GLU A 108 -9.90 -0.97 -9.21
N LYS A 109 -8.58 -1.02 -9.05
CA LYS A 109 -7.82 -2.28 -8.92
C LYS A 109 -7.73 -2.76 -7.49
N MET A 110 -7.95 -1.90 -6.50
CA MET A 110 -7.85 -2.26 -5.09
C MET A 110 -8.90 -3.34 -4.70
N PRO A 111 -8.56 -4.23 -3.74
CA PRO A 111 -9.54 -5.06 -3.03
C PRO A 111 -10.58 -4.21 -2.31
N ASP A 112 -11.76 -4.76 -2.06
CA ASP A 112 -12.88 -4.01 -1.51
C ASP A 112 -12.58 -3.42 -0.12
N GLU A 113 -11.88 -4.17 0.74
CA GLU A 113 -11.46 -3.67 2.07
C GLU A 113 -10.47 -2.51 1.95
N LEU A 114 -9.52 -2.58 1.01
CA LEU A 114 -8.56 -1.50 0.77
C LEU A 114 -9.23 -0.27 0.13
N LYS A 115 -10.27 -0.47 -0.68
CA LYS A 115 -11.11 0.64 -1.20
C LYS A 115 -11.83 1.37 -0.08
N VAL A 116 -12.31 0.67 0.95
CA VAL A 116 -12.95 1.32 2.11
C VAL A 116 -11.95 2.26 2.79
N LEU A 117 -10.73 1.79 3.06
CA LEU A 117 -9.66 2.63 3.61
C LEU A 117 -9.35 3.83 2.71
N TYR A 118 -9.23 3.63 1.40
CA TYR A 118 -9.03 4.71 0.44
C TYR A 118 -10.15 5.75 0.52
N ASP A 119 -11.41 5.31 0.54
CA ASP A 119 -12.58 6.19 0.57
C ASP A 119 -12.69 6.96 1.90
N GLU A 120 -12.26 6.36 3.01
CA GLU A 120 -12.17 7.04 4.31
C GLU A 120 -11.14 8.17 4.28
N LEU A 121 -9.97 7.93 3.68
CA LEU A 121 -8.94 8.95 3.51
C LEU A 121 -9.38 10.08 2.57
N VAL A 122 -10.07 9.77 1.47
CA VAL A 122 -10.66 10.79 0.58
C VAL A 122 -11.59 11.72 1.37
N LYS A 123 -12.54 11.15 2.13
CA LYS A 123 -13.48 11.94 2.95
C LYS A 123 -12.76 12.79 3.99
N TYR A 124 -11.70 12.26 4.59
CA TYR A 124 -10.89 12.99 5.55
C TYR A 124 -10.21 14.21 4.91
N PHE A 125 -9.61 14.06 3.73
CA PHE A 125 -8.97 15.18 3.02
C PHE A 125 -9.97 16.20 2.46
N GLU A 126 -11.14 15.75 1.99
CA GLU A 126 -12.25 16.64 1.62
C GLU A 126 -12.71 17.48 2.82
N TRP A 127 -12.86 16.84 4.00
CA TRP A 127 -13.20 17.54 5.23
C TRP A 127 -12.13 18.58 5.63
N LEU A 128 -10.85 18.20 5.62
CA LEU A 128 -9.74 19.12 5.90
C LEU A 128 -9.73 20.32 4.94
N SER A 129 -9.93 20.07 3.65
CA SER A 129 -9.98 21.11 2.62
C SER A 129 -11.14 22.07 2.84
N ASN A 130 -12.29 21.57 3.27
CA ASN A 130 -13.46 22.40 3.55
C ASN A 130 -13.30 23.25 4.83
N GLN A 131 -12.54 22.77 5.82
CA GLN A 131 -12.21 23.58 7.01
C GLN A 131 -11.18 24.67 6.73
N SER A 132 -10.28 24.42 5.78
CA SER A 132 -9.22 25.37 5.41
C SER A 132 -9.73 26.56 4.58
N ASN A 133 -10.93 26.44 4.02
CA ASN A 133 -11.59 27.44 3.17
C ASN A 133 -12.75 28.16 3.89
N ALA A 134 -12.94 27.93 5.19
CA ALA A 134 -13.95 28.57 6.05
C ALA A 134 -13.31 29.60 6.98
#